data_AF-A0AAW4V361-F1
#
_entry.id   AF-A0AAW4V361-F1
#
_cell.length_a   1.000
_cell.length_b   1.000
_cell.length_c   1.000
_cell.angle_alpha   90.00
_cell.angle_beta   90.00
_cell.angle_gamma   90.00
#
_symmetry.space_group_name_H-M   'P 1'
#
loop_
_entity.id
_entity.type
_entity.pdbx_description
1 polymer ?
#
loop_
_entity_poly.entity_id
_entity_poly.type
_entity_poly.pdbx_seq_one_letter_code
_entity_poly.pdbx_strand_id
1 'polypeptide(L)'
;MELFSDNLFIRDFCKEYNFKENYILQGQCVSSGDICRKAIFLVEKSLGTECYLSCYIINMHNSDEVYNSIGLQSPFLDDVFRYKYQYFDTIKSDVNLAISPKNLYTIPFSMNKLKYELKYQIGHDSRLGILEDFDRKGEIIVPLHTNGIQECYDIAMVLYRLAMFMMSRVEVPFKQIILYNNGHRVGWFYCSLLSENAFSGRDMSFFKFDVLKYIPKILNNIALDSRSKITQSIPLGHLGNFENLFSPQRFIEQVMSFEYLFDKLDHKNAQNKRYPLKMELETMFNEFSQLLLKSKLSSNKISDEIKELRRNISHGYVYYYDFNNNQRIKHLIVLLDRLIKCMSLKYIGFSIDEIYELFNNGCMM
;
A
#
# COMPACT_ATOMS: atom_id res chain seq x y z
N MET A 1 19.31 -14.92 -7.92
CA MET A 1 20.47 -14.51 -8.74
C MET A 1 21.68 -15.24 -8.19
N GLU A 2 22.42 -15.99 -8.99
CA GLU A 2 23.76 -16.43 -8.59
C GLU A 2 24.65 -15.18 -8.59
N LEU A 3 24.97 -14.67 -7.39
CA LEU A 3 25.71 -13.41 -7.23
C LEU A 3 27.22 -13.58 -7.44
N PHE A 4 27.72 -14.81 -7.55
CA PHE A 4 29.16 -15.09 -7.57
C PHE A 4 29.49 -16.30 -8.44
N SER A 5 30.44 -16.14 -9.36
CA SER A 5 30.99 -17.21 -10.20
C SER A 5 32.27 -17.84 -9.63
N ASP A 6 32.88 -17.24 -8.59
CA ASP A 6 34.20 -17.62 -8.06
C ASP A 6 34.21 -17.88 -6.55
N ASN A 7 34.69 -19.06 -6.14
CA ASN A 7 34.71 -19.53 -4.74
C ASN A 7 35.49 -18.63 -3.75
N LEU A 8 36.48 -17.87 -4.22
CA LEU A 8 37.27 -16.97 -3.35
C LEU A 8 36.47 -15.72 -2.95
N PHE A 9 35.75 -15.11 -3.89
CA PHE A 9 34.91 -13.95 -3.64
C PHE A 9 33.73 -14.29 -2.73
N ILE A 10 33.16 -15.49 -2.87
CA ILE A 10 32.11 -16.00 -1.97
C ILE A 10 32.63 -16.05 -0.53
N ARG A 11 33.85 -16.58 -0.32
CA ARG A 11 34.42 -16.70 1.02
C ARG A 11 34.66 -15.35 1.68
N ASP A 12 35.17 -14.37 0.92
CA ASP A 12 35.44 -13.05 1.46
C ASP A 12 34.13 -12.27 1.69
N PHE A 13 33.14 -12.43 0.79
CA PHE A 13 31.78 -11.94 1.01
C PHE A 13 31.16 -12.52 2.29
N CYS A 14 31.20 -13.84 2.49
CA CYS A 14 30.67 -14.48 3.69
C CYS A 14 31.39 -13.99 4.96
N LYS A 15 32.71 -13.74 4.92
CA LYS A 15 33.42 -13.18 6.07
C LYS A 15 32.95 -11.77 6.42
N GLU A 16 32.66 -10.95 5.42
CA GLU A 16 32.31 -9.55 5.64
C GLU A 16 30.81 -9.34 5.92
N TYR A 17 29.92 -10.09 5.28
CA TYR A 17 28.49 -9.78 5.22
C TYR A 17 27.57 -10.80 5.88
N ASN A 18 28.07 -11.96 6.27
CA ASN A 18 27.22 -12.96 6.92
C ASN A 18 26.70 -12.41 8.28
N PHE A 19 25.40 -12.54 8.52
CA PHE A 19 24.68 -11.97 9.67
C PHE A 19 24.64 -10.43 9.71
N LYS A 20 25.11 -9.71 8.68
CA LYS A 20 24.79 -8.28 8.54
C LYS A 20 23.36 -8.12 8.05
N GLU A 21 22.73 -7.07 8.54
CA GLU A 21 21.38 -6.66 8.16
C GLU A 21 21.39 -5.24 7.59
N ASN A 22 20.48 -4.95 6.68
CA ASN A 22 20.20 -3.61 6.14
C ASN A 22 21.44 -2.87 5.59
N TYR A 23 22.07 -3.42 4.55
CA TYR A 23 23.23 -2.82 3.90
C TYR A 23 23.07 -2.73 2.38
N ILE A 24 23.90 -1.91 1.75
CA ILE A 24 23.86 -1.67 0.30
C ILE A 24 25.02 -2.40 -0.36
N LEU A 25 24.72 -3.15 -1.43
CA LEU A 25 25.73 -3.68 -2.35
C LEU A 25 25.66 -2.93 -3.67
N GLN A 26 26.81 -2.77 -4.31
CA GLN A 26 26.92 -2.25 -5.66
C GLN A 26 27.51 -3.33 -6.55
N GLY A 27 26.99 -3.43 -7.76
CA GLY A 27 27.44 -4.42 -8.73
C GLY A 27 27.21 -3.94 -10.15
N GLN A 28 27.41 -4.86 -11.08
CA GLN A 28 27.22 -4.64 -12.51
C GLN A 28 26.34 -5.77 -13.06
N CYS A 29 25.34 -5.39 -13.84
CA CYS A 29 24.49 -6.29 -14.59
C CYS A 29 24.99 -6.30 -16.04
N VAL A 30 25.39 -7.47 -16.53
CA VAL A 30 25.83 -7.66 -17.91
C VAL A 30 24.66 -8.31 -18.67
N SER A 31 24.05 -7.56 -19.59
CA SER A 31 23.07 -8.11 -20.53
C SER A 31 23.77 -8.64 -21.79
N SER A 32 23.09 -9.41 -22.64
CA SER A 32 23.65 -9.95 -23.88
C SER A 32 24.17 -8.83 -24.82
N GLY A 33 25.48 -8.77 -25.04
CA GLY A 33 26.20 -7.66 -25.69
C GLY A 33 26.89 -6.77 -24.65
N ASP A 34 28.08 -6.25 -24.92
CA ASP A 34 29.04 -5.61 -23.96
C ASP A 34 28.55 -4.40 -23.12
N ILE A 35 27.24 -4.20 -23.00
CA ILE A 35 26.59 -3.23 -22.14
C ILE A 35 26.57 -3.75 -20.71
N CYS A 36 27.55 -3.28 -19.94
CA CYS A 36 27.53 -3.29 -18.50
C CYS A 36 26.57 -2.19 -17.98
N ARG A 37 25.72 -2.51 -17.01
CA ARG A 37 24.84 -1.55 -16.33
C ARG A 37 25.10 -1.59 -14.83
N LYS A 38 25.24 -0.42 -14.20
CA LYS A 38 25.38 -0.35 -12.74
C LYS A 38 24.12 -0.87 -12.06
N ALA A 39 24.31 -1.70 -11.04
CA ALA A 39 23.24 -2.22 -10.21
C ALA A 39 23.49 -1.87 -8.73
N ILE A 40 22.43 -1.52 -8.01
CA ILE A 40 22.48 -1.19 -6.58
C ILE A 40 21.46 -2.09 -5.88
N PHE A 41 21.86 -2.77 -4.81
CA PHE A 41 21.02 -3.72 -4.09
C PHE A 41 20.85 -3.26 -2.65
N LEU A 42 19.61 -3.24 -2.16
CA LEU A 42 19.32 -3.11 -0.75
C LEU A 42 19.12 -4.50 -0.17
N VAL A 43 20.08 -4.92 0.66
CA VAL A 43 20.09 -6.25 1.27
C VAL A 43 19.47 -6.18 2.65
N GLU A 44 18.42 -6.98 2.85
CA GLU A 44 17.78 -7.15 4.15
C GLU A 44 18.72 -7.90 5.10
N LYS A 45 19.22 -9.05 4.65
CA LYS A 45 20.19 -9.88 5.38
C LYS A 45 20.94 -10.82 4.43
N SER A 46 22.07 -11.33 4.91
CA SER A 46 22.78 -12.43 4.26
C SER A 46 23.02 -13.60 5.21
N LEU A 47 22.83 -14.81 4.66
CA LEU A 47 23.03 -16.07 5.36
C LEU A 47 23.84 -17.00 4.47
N GLY A 48 25.09 -17.24 4.86
CA GLY A 48 26.04 -18.01 4.07
C GLY A 48 26.25 -17.36 2.70
N THR A 49 25.91 -18.09 1.64
CA THR A 49 26.05 -17.66 0.25
C THR A 49 24.79 -16.99 -0.31
N GLU A 50 23.72 -16.89 0.49
CA GLU A 50 22.45 -16.31 0.08
C GLU A 50 22.30 -14.86 0.55
N CYS A 51 21.80 -14.00 -0.34
CA CYS A 51 21.43 -12.63 -0.03
C CYS A 51 19.92 -12.45 -0.19
N TYR A 52 19.27 -12.01 0.87
CA TYR A 52 17.85 -11.69 0.88
C TYR A 52 17.71 -10.19 0.56
N LEU A 53 17.14 -9.87 -0.60
CA LEU A 53 17.05 -8.50 -1.09
C LEU A 53 15.69 -7.91 -0.77
N SER A 54 15.67 -6.67 -0.29
CA SER A 54 14.42 -5.89 -0.18
C SER A 54 14.05 -5.28 -1.53
N CYS A 55 15.04 -4.73 -2.24
CA CYS A 55 14.88 -4.12 -3.55
C CYS A 55 16.23 -3.98 -4.27
N TYR A 56 16.21 -3.66 -5.55
CA TYR A 56 17.39 -3.33 -6.33
C TYR A 56 17.10 -2.33 -7.44
N ILE A 57 18.13 -1.64 -7.90
CA ILE A 57 18.10 -0.69 -9.01
C ILE A 57 18.98 -1.22 -10.12
N ILE A 58 18.53 -1.08 -11.37
CA ILE A 58 19.35 -1.28 -12.56
C ILE A 58 19.34 0.02 -13.36
N ASN A 59 20.51 0.63 -13.54
CA ASN A 59 20.66 1.83 -14.37
C ASN A 59 20.46 1.49 -15.85
N MET A 60 19.87 2.41 -16.62
CA MET A 60 19.67 2.23 -18.05
C MET A 60 21.00 2.30 -18.82
N HIS A 61 21.90 3.17 -18.38
CA HIS A 61 23.19 3.42 -18.99
C HIS A 61 24.36 3.09 -18.03
N ASN A 62 25.56 3.00 -18.58
CA ASN A 62 26.79 2.64 -17.84
C ASN A 62 27.38 3.83 -17.05
N SER A 63 26.74 5.00 -17.11
CA SER A 63 27.10 6.23 -16.39
C SER A 63 26.65 6.19 -14.93
N ASP A 64 27.36 6.92 -14.07
CA ASP A 64 26.93 7.28 -12.71
C ASP A 64 25.73 8.26 -12.76
N GLU A 65 24.65 7.85 -13.42
CA GLU A 65 23.44 8.64 -13.53
C GLU A 65 22.82 8.81 -12.15
N VAL A 66 22.83 10.06 -11.69
CA VAL A 66 22.13 10.49 -10.50
C VAL A 66 20.65 10.59 -10.84
N TYR A 67 19.79 9.98 -10.04
CA TYR A 67 18.35 10.16 -10.10
C TYR A 67 17.91 11.12 -8.99
N ASN A 68 16.89 11.93 -9.25
CA ASN A 68 16.34 12.91 -8.32
C ASN A 68 14.84 12.75 -8.08
N SER A 69 14.20 11.79 -8.73
CA SER A 69 12.78 11.48 -8.56
C SER A 69 12.49 10.01 -8.82
N ILE A 70 11.47 9.48 -8.15
CA ILE A 70 10.92 8.15 -8.38
C ILE A 70 9.53 8.27 -8.99
N GLY A 71 9.25 7.48 -10.02
CA GLY A 71 7.94 7.36 -10.65
C GLY A 71 7.34 5.98 -10.41
N LEU A 72 6.05 5.92 -10.10
CA LEU A 72 5.33 4.69 -9.83
C LEU A 72 4.07 4.63 -10.70
N GLN A 73 3.94 3.54 -11.45
CA GLN A 73 2.74 3.23 -12.22
C GLN A 73 1.92 2.19 -11.47
N SER A 74 0.68 2.52 -11.13
CA SER A 74 -0.21 1.63 -10.38
C SER A 74 -1.63 1.73 -10.92
N PRO A 75 -2.16 0.65 -11.54
CA PRO A 75 -3.56 0.59 -11.94
C PRO A 75 -4.51 0.78 -10.76
N PHE A 76 -4.11 0.39 -9.55
CA PHE A 76 -4.91 0.60 -8.35
C PHE A 76 -4.96 2.08 -7.95
N LEU A 77 -3.81 2.76 -7.93
CA LEU A 77 -3.82 4.19 -7.63
C LEU A 77 -4.46 5.00 -8.77
N ASP A 78 -4.41 4.54 -10.01
CA ASP A 78 -5.13 5.16 -11.13
C ASP A 78 -6.64 5.24 -10.86
N ASP A 79 -7.25 4.17 -10.35
CA ASP A 79 -8.66 4.17 -9.95
C ASP A 79 -8.92 5.22 -8.85
N VAL A 80 -8.06 5.25 -7.82
CA VAL A 80 -8.15 6.17 -6.68
C VAL A 80 -8.04 7.63 -7.13
N PHE A 81 -7.09 7.92 -8.02
CA PHE A 81 -6.86 9.23 -8.60
C PHE A 81 -7.81 9.56 -9.75
N ARG A 82 -8.77 8.67 -10.04
CA ARG A 82 -9.85 8.87 -11.02
C ARG A 82 -9.32 9.05 -12.44
N TYR A 83 -8.28 8.30 -12.81
CA TYR A 83 -7.62 8.35 -14.13
C TYR A 83 -8.62 8.43 -15.28
N LYS A 84 -9.54 7.45 -15.38
CA LYS A 84 -10.49 7.37 -16.51
C LYS A 84 -11.33 8.63 -16.64
N TYR A 85 -11.85 9.15 -15.52
CA TYR A 85 -12.70 10.35 -15.52
C TYR A 85 -11.89 11.60 -15.88
N GLN A 86 -10.72 11.77 -15.28
CA GLN A 86 -9.86 12.92 -15.52
C GLN A 86 -9.28 12.93 -16.94
N TYR A 87 -8.98 11.76 -17.50
CA TYR A 87 -8.52 11.62 -18.88
C TYR A 87 -9.58 12.09 -19.87
N PHE A 88 -10.83 11.62 -19.73
CA PHE A 88 -11.93 12.07 -20.58
C PHE A 88 -12.22 13.57 -20.47
N ASP A 89 -12.22 14.10 -19.25
CA ASP A 89 -12.45 15.53 -19.04
C ASP A 89 -11.31 16.39 -19.62
N THR A 90 -10.07 15.90 -19.54
CA THR A 90 -8.91 16.59 -20.10
C THR A 90 -8.93 16.61 -21.64
N ILE A 91 -9.31 15.50 -22.28
CA ILE A 91 -9.44 15.47 -23.76
C ILE A 91 -10.54 16.44 -24.22
N LYS A 92 -11.66 16.53 -23.51
CA LYS A 92 -12.73 17.50 -23.83
C LYS A 92 -12.29 18.96 -23.70
N SER A 93 -11.23 19.23 -22.94
CA SER A 93 -10.65 20.57 -22.77
C SER A 93 -9.58 20.91 -23.81
N ASP A 94 -9.53 20.18 -24.94
CA ASP A 94 -8.57 20.35 -26.05
C ASP A 94 -7.08 20.25 -25.65
N VAL A 95 -6.78 19.56 -24.54
CA VAL A 95 -5.41 19.29 -24.12
C VAL A 95 -4.91 18.00 -24.78
N ASN A 96 -3.84 18.10 -25.56
CA ASN A 96 -3.24 16.95 -26.22
C ASN A 96 -2.29 16.17 -25.28
N LEU A 97 -2.84 15.15 -24.63
CA LEU A 97 -2.10 14.25 -23.73
C LEU A 97 -1.10 13.33 -24.44
N ALA A 98 -1.05 13.30 -25.78
CA ALA A 98 -0.03 12.57 -26.53
C ALA A 98 1.30 13.36 -26.66
N ILE A 99 1.27 14.67 -26.41
CA ILE A 99 2.46 15.53 -26.56
C ILE A 99 3.18 15.70 -25.22
N SER A 100 2.46 16.06 -24.17
CA SER A 100 3.07 16.35 -22.87
C SER A 100 2.21 15.85 -21.73
N PRO A 101 2.82 15.31 -20.65
CA PRO A 101 2.07 14.90 -19.48
C PRO A 101 1.49 16.11 -18.76
N LYS A 102 0.31 15.93 -18.15
CA LYS A 102 -0.37 16.94 -17.34
C LYS A 102 -0.40 16.48 -15.89
N ASN A 103 0.09 17.34 -15.00
CA ASN A 103 -0.07 17.16 -13.55
C ASN A 103 -1.51 17.48 -13.15
N LEU A 104 -2.23 16.49 -12.61
CA LEU A 104 -3.60 16.65 -12.14
C LEU A 104 -3.68 17.00 -10.66
N TYR A 105 -2.86 16.32 -9.84
CA TYR A 105 -2.84 16.52 -8.40
C TYR A 105 -1.41 16.71 -7.92
N THR A 106 -1.27 17.59 -6.94
CA THR A 106 -0.04 17.82 -6.20
C THR A 106 -0.38 17.72 -4.72
N ILE A 107 0.11 16.67 -4.06
CA ILE A 107 -0.28 16.31 -2.69
C ILE A 107 0.94 16.38 -1.78
N PRO A 108 0.96 17.29 -0.80
CA PRO A 108 2.04 17.35 0.17
C PRO A 108 1.86 16.24 1.21
N PHE A 109 2.96 15.59 1.58
CA PHE A 109 3.00 14.65 2.70
C PHE A 109 4.34 14.70 3.42
N SER A 110 4.36 14.28 4.68
CA SER A 110 5.60 14.21 5.47
C SER A 110 5.96 12.76 5.73
N MET A 111 7.21 12.40 5.50
CA MET A 111 7.77 11.07 5.76
C MET A 111 9.17 11.25 6.33
N ASN A 112 9.55 10.50 7.37
CA ASN A 112 10.90 10.56 7.95
C ASN A 112 11.36 11.99 8.33
N LYS A 113 10.43 12.84 8.80
CA LYS A 113 10.64 14.28 9.13
C LYS A 113 10.98 15.18 7.93
N LEU A 114 10.91 14.67 6.71
CA LEU A 114 11.08 15.42 5.47
C LEU A 114 9.71 15.68 4.84
N LYS A 115 9.61 16.79 4.10
CA LYS A 115 8.41 17.14 3.33
C LYS A 115 8.57 16.67 1.90
N TYR A 116 7.62 15.88 1.43
CA TYR A 116 7.54 15.36 0.08
C TYR A 116 6.33 15.92 -0.64
N GLU A 117 6.39 15.86 -1.96
CA GLU A 117 5.31 16.25 -2.83
C GLU A 117 5.04 15.13 -3.83
N LEU A 118 3.83 14.56 -3.75
CA LEU A 118 3.34 13.55 -4.67
C LEU A 118 2.66 14.26 -5.84
N LYS A 119 3.18 14.07 -7.06
CA LYS A 119 2.55 14.55 -8.30
C LYS A 119 1.91 13.39 -9.03
N TYR A 120 0.60 13.45 -9.25
CA TYR A 120 -0.09 12.51 -10.12
C TYR A 120 -0.24 13.12 -11.50
N GLN A 121 0.38 12.49 -12.50
CA GLN A 121 0.38 12.95 -13.88
C GLN A 121 -0.26 11.95 -14.83
N ILE A 122 -0.90 12.44 -15.88
CA ILE A 122 -1.48 11.64 -16.97
C ILE A 122 -0.96 12.09 -18.32
N GLY A 123 -0.96 11.19 -19.30
CA GLY A 123 -0.47 11.44 -20.65
C GLY A 123 0.95 10.97 -20.88
N HIS A 124 1.39 11.11 -22.13
CA HIS A 124 2.66 10.62 -22.63
C HIS A 124 3.70 11.74 -22.67
N ASP A 125 4.97 11.35 -22.70
CA ASP A 125 6.09 12.25 -22.89
C ASP A 125 6.63 12.08 -24.31
N SER A 126 6.28 13.01 -25.21
CA SER A 126 6.69 12.91 -26.60
C SER A 126 8.22 12.85 -26.80
N ARG A 127 9.01 13.26 -25.80
CA ARG A 127 10.48 13.15 -25.81
C ARG A 127 10.95 11.70 -25.85
N LEU A 128 10.13 10.76 -25.38
CA LEU A 128 10.44 9.32 -25.39
C LEU A 128 10.16 8.66 -26.75
N GLY A 129 9.30 9.25 -27.58
CA GLY A 129 8.98 8.74 -28.92
C GLY A 129 8.54 7.28 -28.89
N ILE A 130 9.28 6.40 -29.57
CA ILE A 130 9.00 4.95 -29.67
C ILE A 130 9.28 4.21 -28.34
N LEU A 131 10.04 4.83 -27.43
CA LEU A 131 10.33 4.28 -26.09
C LEU A 131 9.25 4.63 -25.06
N GLU A 132 8.15 5.27 -25.48
CA GLU A 132 7.00 5.52 -24.62
C GLU A 132 6.30 4.20 -24.27
N ASP A 133 5.79 4.11 -23.04
CA ASP A 133 4.86 3.03 -22.70
C ASP A 133 3.47 3.46 -23.15
N PHE A 134 3.01 2.95 -24.30
CA PHE A 134 1.68 3.25 -24.83
C PHE A 134 0.56 2.64 -23.99
N ASP A 135 0.87 1.69 -23.11
CA ASP A 135 -0.06 1.15 -22.12
C ASP A 135 -0.05 1.96 -20.80
N ARG A 136 0.75 3.03 -20.73
CA ARG A 136 0.84 3.89 -19.56
C ARG A 136 -0.45 4.68 -19.38
N LYS A 137 -1.04 4.54 -18.19
CA LYS A 137 -2.17 5.34 -17.73
C LYS A 137 -1.67 6.57 -16.97
N GLY A 138 -1.83 6.59 -15.64
CA GLY A 138 -1.25 7.60 -14.78
C GLY A 138 0.09 7.17 -14.21
N GLU A 139 0.82 8.15 -13.71
CA GLU A 139 2.05 7.93 -12.97
C GLU A 139 2.13 8.88 -11.78
N ILE A 140 2.60 8.35 -10.66
CA ILE A 140 2.93 9.13 -9.47
C ILE A 140 4.42 9.44 -9.50
N ILE A 141 4.79 10.72 -9.50
CA ILE A 141 6.17 11.20 -9.38
C ILE A 141 6.39 11.79 -7.99
N VAL A 142 7.46 11.35 -7.33
CA VAL A 142 7.90 11.89 -6.04
C VAL A 142 9.37 12.32 -6.13
N PRO A 143 9.69 13.60 -5.91
CA PRO A 143 11.07 14.07 -5.79
C PRO A 143 11.77 13.47 -4.56
N LEU A 144 13.06 13.17 -4.70
CA LEU A 144 13.89 12.58 -3.66
C LEU A 144 14.75 13.65 -2.98
N HIS A 145 15.08 13.42 -1.70
CA HIS A 145 15.98 14.30 -0.94
C HIS A 145 17.41 13.75 -0.86
N THR A 146 17.55 12.44 -0.69
CA THR A 146 18.84 11.77 -0.46
C THR A 146 19.35 11.02 -1.68
N ASN A 147 18.47 10.72 -2.63
CA ASN A 147 18.74 9.88 -3.81
C ASN A 147 19.26 8.47 -3.42
N GLY A 148 18.91 8.00 -2.22
CA GLY A 148 19.29 6.69 -1.71
C GLY A 148 18.24 5.63 -2.05
N ILE A 149 18.69 4.39 -2.31
CA ILE A 149 17.79 3.26 -2.57
C ILE A 149 16.80 3.00 -1.43
N GLN A 150 17.19 3.28 -0.18
CA GLN A 150 16.31 3.17 0.99
C GLN A 150 15.15 4.18 0.94
N GLU A 151 15.41 5.42 0.51
CA GLU A 151 14.35 6.43 0.36
C GLU A 151 13.35 6.02 -0.72
N CYS A 152 13.83 5.48 -1.84
CA CYS A 152 12.99 4.91 -2.89
C CYS A 152 12.10 3.78 -2.36
N TYR A 153 12.67 2.86 -1.57
CA TYR A 153 11.93 1.75 -0.98
C TYR A 153 10.88 2.22 0.04
N ASP A 154 11.24 3.19 0.90
CA ASP A 154 10.33 3.80 1.86
C ASP A 154 9.12 4.45 1.16
N ILE A 155 9.34 5.19 0.06
CA ILE A 155 8.27 5.79 -0.74
C ILE A 155 7.38 4.72 -1.37
N ALA A 156 7.99 3.67 -1.96
CA ALA A 156 7.23 2.57 -2.54
C ALA A 156 6.36 1.87 -1.49
N MET A 157 6.87 1.66 -0.27
CA MET A 157 6.12 1.09 0.85
C MET A 157 4.96 1.97 1.31
N VAL A 158 5.17 3.28 1.41
CA VAL A 158 4.09 4.22 1.78
C VAL A 158 2.99 4.23 0.73
N LEU A 159 3.33 4.27 -0.55
CA LEU A 159 2.34 4.25 -1.64
C LEU A 159 1.64 2.89 -1.78
N TYR A 160 2.35 1.79 -1.48
CA TYR A 160 1.77 0.46 -1.38
C TYR A 160 0.69 0.41 -0.30
N ARG A 161 0.99 0.92 0.89
CA ARG A 161 0.05 0.99 2.01
C ARG A 161 -1.13 1.91 1.71
N LEU A 162 -0.91 3.01 0.99
CA LEU A 162 -2.00 3.85 0.49
C LEU A 162 -2.92 3.05 -0.43
N ALA A 163 -2.37 2.31 -1.40
CA ALA A 163 -3.15 1.47 -2.30
C ALA A 163 -3.93 0.40 -1.52
N MET A 164 -3.29 -0.30 -0.58
CA MET A 164 -3.95 -1.27 0.30
C MET A 164 -5.11 -0.65 1.07
N PHE A 165 -4.89 0.49 1.72
CA PHE A 165 -5.91 1.15 2.51
C PHE A 165 -7.10 1.58 1.64
N MET A 166 -6.84 2.19 0.48
CA MET A 166 -7.92 2.65 -0.40
C MET A 166 -8.73 1.50 -0.98
N MET A 167 -8.06 0.43 -1.43
CA MET A 167 -8.70 -0.71 -2.07
C MET A 167 -9.23 -1.77 -1.09
N SER A 168 -8.84 -1.69 0.18
CA SER A 168 -9.00 -2.74 1.21
C SER A 168 -8.40 -4.11 0.83
N ARG A 169 -7.71 -4.22 -0.31
CA ARG A 169 -7.32 -5.50 -0.95
C ARG A 169 -6.24 -5.26 -2.01
N VAL A 170 -4.95 -5.29 -1.67
CA VAL A 170 -3.89 -5.27 -2.69
C VAL A 170 -2.65 -6.03 -2.20
N GLU A 171 -2.24 -7.06 -2.95
CA GLU A 171 -0.99 -7.77 -2.70
C GLU A 171 0.19 -7.08 -3.40
N VAL A 172 0.03 -6.66 -4.66
CA VAL A 172 1.11 -6.11 -5.49
C VAL A 172 0.57 -5.01 -6.43
N PRO A 173 0.66 -3.71 -6.07
CA PRO A 173 -0.07 -2.65 -6.78
C PRO A 173 0.67 -2.06 -7.97
N PHE A 174 1.99 -2.24 -8.08
CA PHE A 174 2.79 -1.51 -9.05
C PHE A 174 3.03 -2.35 -10.30
N LYS A 175 2.71 -1.78 -11.47
CA LYS A 175 3.12 -2.34 -12.75
C LYS A 175 4.61 -2.10 -12.96
N GLN A 176 5.07 -0.90 -12.63
CA GLN A 176 6.43 -0.46 -12.87
C GLN A 176 6.85 0.67 -11.92
N ILE A 177 8.15 0.71 -11.57
CA ILE A 177 8.77 1.81 -10.83
C ILE A 177 10.02 2.26 -11.58
N ILE A 178 10.10 3.56 -11.84
CA ILE A 178 11.09 4.18 -12.73
C ILE A 178 11.85 5.26 -11.96
N LEU A 179 13.15 5.38 -12.20
CA LEU A 179 13.96 6.46 -11.67
C LEU A 179 14.17 7.52 -12.74
N TYR A 180 14.02 8.77 -12.32
CA TYR A 180 14.14 9.93 -13.19
C TYR A 180 15.25 10.87 -12.74
N ASN A 181 15.89 11.50 -13.72
CA ASN A 181 16.76 12.65 -13.54
C ASN A 181 16.23 13.80 -14.39
N ASN A 182 15.70 14.85 -13.74
CA ASN A 182 15.14 16.01 -14.44
C ASN A 182 14.10 15.64 -15.52
N GLY A 183 13.31 14.59 -15.24
CA GLY A 183 12.28 14.08 -16.14
C GLY A 183 12.76 13.08 -17.19
N HIS A 184 14.06 12.79 -17.27
CA HIS A 184 14.60 11.72 -18.13
C HIS A 184 14.67 10.40 -17.36
N ARG A 185 14.25 9.29 -17.98
CA ARG A 185 14.36 7.95 -17.38
C ARG A 185 15.83 7.54 -17.33
N VAL A 186 16.32 7.14 -16.16
CA VAL A 186 17.74 6.78 -15.93
C VAL A 186 17.92 5.40 -15.30
N GLY A 187 16.86 4.81 -14.75
CA GLY A 187 16.94 3.50 -14.13
C GLY A 187 15.59 2.87 -13.83
N TRP A 188 15.64 1.57 -13.56
CA TRP A 188 14.50 0.78 -13.11
C TRP A 188 14.69 0.41 -11.64
N PHE A 189 13.63 0.53 -10.86
CA PHE A 189 13.62 0.11 -9.46
C PHE A 189 12.76 -1.14 -9.32
N TYR A 190 13.32 -2.18 -8.73
CA TYR A 190 12.67 -3.48 -8.57
C TYR A 190 12.50 -3.84 -7.10
N CYS A 191 11.32 -4.33 -6.73
CA CYS A 191 11.01 -4.82 -5.39
C CYS A 191 9.86 -5.84 -5.46
N SER A 192 9.54 -6.47 -4.32
CA SER A 192 8.43 -7.43 -4.20
C SER A 192 7.03 -6.85 -4.46
N LEU A 193 6.91 -5.52 -4.61
CA LEU A 193 5.65 -4.81 -4.82
C LEU A 193 5.32 -4.59 -6.30
N LEU A 194 6.10 -5.17 -7.22
CA LEU A 194 5.91 -5.13 -8.66
C LEU A 194 5.26 -6.39 -9.22
N SER A 195 4.27 -6.21 -10.09
CA SER A 195 3.68 -7.29 -10.89
C SER A 195 3.35 -6.80 -12.28
N GLU A 196 3.84 -7.50 -13.31
CA GLU A 196 3.46 -7.24 -14.70
C GLU A 196 1.96 -7.48 -14.93
N ASN A 197 1.34 -8.31 -14.10
CA ASN A 197 -0.09 -8.63 -14.15
C ASN A 197 -0.93 -7.72 -13.23
N ALA A 198 -0.36 -6.64 -12.69
CA ALA A 198 -1.11 -5.69 -11.88
C ALA A 198 -2.29 -5.13 -12.69
N PHE A 199 -3.51 -5.33 -12.19
CA PHE A 199 -4.73 -4.86 -12.83
C PHE A 199 -5.75 -4.42 -11.78
N SER A 200 -6.42 -3.29 -12.06
CA SER A 200 -7.55 -2.80 -11.26
C SER A 200 -8.71 -2.39 -12.17
N GLY A 201 -9.92 -2.56 -11.65
CA GLY A 201 -11.19 -2.26 -12.32
C GLY A 201 -12.23 -1.69 -11.36
N ARG A 202 -11.79 -1.00 -10.31
CA ARG A 202 -12.64 -0.39 -9.28
C ARG A 202 -12.90 1.09 -9.53
N ASP A 203 -12.63 1.61 -10.73
CA ASP A 203 -12.83 3.02 -11.09
C ASP A 203 -14.22 3.56 -10.68
N MET A 204 -15.28 2.77 -10.88
CA MET A 204 -16.65 3.18 -10.52
C MET A 204 -16.81 3.53 -9.04
N SER A 205 -16.08 2.84 -8.14
CA SER A 205 -16.09 3.15 -6.72
C SER A 205 -15.57 4.55 -6.45
N PHE A 206 -14.64 5.06 -7.27
CA PHE A 206 -14.01 6.36 -7.07
C PHE A 206 -14.62 7.49 -7.91
N PHE A 207 -15.73 7.26 -8.62
CA PHE A 207 -16.32 8.26 -9.51
C PHE A 207 -16.57 9.62 -8.85
N LYS A 208 -17.08 9.63 -7.61
CA LYS A 208 -17.34 10.84 -6.82
C LYS A 208 -16.30 11.10 -5.72
N PHE A 209 -15.15 10.43 -5.79
CA PHE A 209 -14.13 10.56 -4.76
C PHE A 209 -13.42 11.92 -4.85
N ASP A 210 -13.38 12.62 -3.72
CA ASP A 210 -12.60 13.86 -3.58
C ASP A 210 -11.17 13.55 -3.16
N VAL A 211 -10.30 13.42 -4.14
CA VAL A 211 -8.88 13.09 -3.94
C VAL A 211 -8.21 14.07 -2.98
N LEU A 212 -8.42 15.38 -3.15
CA LEU A 212 -7.70 16.40 -2.39
C LEU A 212 -8.24 16.54 -0.95
N LYS A 213 -9.51 16.19 -0.71
CA LYS A 213 -10.06 16.14 0.65
C LYS A 213 -9.51 14.97 1.47
N TYR A 214 -9.40 13.79 0.87
CA TYR A 214 -9.13 12.55 1.62
C TYR A 214 -7.67 12.08 1.56
N ILE A 215 -7.04 12.06 0.37
CA ILE A 215 -5.72 11.46 0.19
C ILE A 215 -4.63 12.14 1.01
N PRO A 216 -4.53 13.48 1.12
CA PRO A 216 -3.45 14.09 1.89
C PRO A 216 -3.44 13.65 3.36
N LYS A 217 -4.60 13.62 4.02
CA LYS A 217 -4.70 13.19 5.44
C LYS A 217 -4.36 11.71 5.61
N ILE A 218 -4.89 10.85 4.74
CA ILE A 218 -4.63 9.40 4.76
C ILE A 218 -3.14 9.12 4.53
N LEU A 219 -2.57 9.74 3.49
CA LEU A 219 -1.16 9.55 3.13
C LEU A 219 -0.23 10.03 4.25
N ASN A 220 -0.51 11.18 4.87
CA ASN A 220 0.29 11.66 6.00
C ASN A 220 0.21 10.71 7.21
N ASN A 221 -0.94 10.09 7.48
CA ASN A 221 -1.03 9.10 8.56
C ASN A 221 -0.22 7.83 8.23
N ILE A 222 -0.36 7.31 7.01
CA ILE A 222 0.39 6.12 6.57
C ILE A 222 1.90 6.38 6.59
N ALA A 223 2.32 7.57 6.18
CA ALA A 223 3.73 7.96 6.14
C ALA A 223 4.38 8.17 7.52
N LEU A 224 3.62 8.08 8.62
CA LEU A 224 4.19 8.04 9.98
C LEU A 224 5.09 6.82 10.18
N ASP A 225 4.81 5.71 9.49
CA ASP A 225 5.67 4.53 9.44
C ASP A 225 5.99 4.22 7.97
N SER A 226 7.23 4.48 7.52
CA SER A 226 7.67 4.16 6.14
C SER A 226 8.24 2.74 6.01
N ARG A 227 8.70 2.15 7.11
CA ARG A 227 9.34 0.83 7.16
C ARG A 227 8.36 -0.27 7.51
N SER A 228 8.83 -1.53 7.51
CA SER A 228 8.04 -2.72 7.80
C SER A 228 7.24 -2.64 9.11
N LYS A 229 7.84 -2.10 10.18
CA LYS A 229 7.19 -1.96 11.48
C LYS A 229 6.18 -0.81 11.49
N ILE A 230 4.94 -1.11 11.87
CA ILE A 230 3.85 -0.14 12.07
C ILE A 230 3.74 0.17 13.56
N THR A 231 3.88 1.43 13.95
CA THR A 231 3.85 1.85 15.37
C THR A 231 2.95 3.06 15.62
N GLN A 232 2.82 3.97 14.65
CA GLN A 232 2.10 5.24 14.80
C GLN A 232 0.92 5.35 13.84
N SER A 233 1.08 4.79 12.63
CA SER A 233 0.05 4.73 11.59
C SER A 233 -1.04 3.70 11.91
N ILE A 234 -2.09 3.72 11.10
CA ILE A 234 -3.21 2.76 11.19
C ILE A 234 -2.76 1.31 10.92
N PRO A 235 -3.35 0.31 11.60
CA PRO A 235 -3.02 -1.08 11.37
C PRO A 235 -3.60 -1.54 10.03
N LEU A 236 -2.76 -2.10 9.17
CA LEU A 236 -3.17 -2.71 7.90
C LEU A 236 -3.07 -4.24 7.92
N GLY A 237 -2.68 -4.84 9.05
CA GLY A 237 -2.44 -6.28 9.18
C GLY A 237 -3.66 -7.16 8.93
N HIS A 238 -4.88 -6.61 8.98
CA HIS A 238 -6.11 -7.30 8.61
C HIS A 238 -6.40 -7.31 7.09
N LEU A 239 -5.68 -6.50 6.32
CA LEU A 239 -5.81 -6.42 4.87
C LEU A 239 -4.93 -7.50 4.24
N GLY A 240 -5.41 -8.74 4.27
CA GLY A 240 -4.71 -9.90 3.72
C GLY A 240 -5.04 -10.22 2.25
N ASN A 241 -4.32 -11.24 1.74
CA ASN A 241 -4.39 -11.77 0.38
C ASN A 241 -5.79 -12.22 -0.08
N PHE A 242 -6.01 -12.22 -1.40
CA PHE A 242 -7.30 -12.59 -2.01
C PHE A 242 -7.68 -14.05 -1.77
N GLU A 243 -6.70 -14.96 -1.75
CA GLU A 243 -6.93 -16.40 -1.64
C GLU A 243 -7.59 -16.79 -0.31
N ASN A 244 -7.40 -15.98 0.74
CA ASN A 244 -7.86 -16.27 2.11
C ASN A 244 -8.86 -15.25 2.67
N LEU A 245 -9.69 -14.66 1.78
CA LEU A 245 -10.71 -13.65 2.11
C LEU A 245 -11.68 -14.04 3.23
N PHE A 246 -11.98 -15.34 3.37
CA PHE A 246 -12.83 -15.86 4.43
C PHE A 246 -12.10 -16.97 5.18
N SER A 247 -11.14 -16.58 6.01
CA SER A 247 -10.34 -17.50 6.81
C SER A 247 -10.41 -17.16 8.30
N PRO A 248 -10.22 -18.15 9.18
CA PRO A 248 -10.09 -17.94 10.62
C PRO A 248 -8.94 -16.97 10.94
N GLN A 249 -7.81 -17.11 10.25
CA GLN A 249 -6.64 -16.24 10.42
C GLN A 249 -6.99 -14.78 10.16
N ARG A 250 -7.61 -14.49 9.01
CA ARG A 250 -8.04 -13.12 8.66
C ARG A 250 -8.99 -12.55 9.71
N PHE A 251 -9.93 -13.34 10.19
CA PHE A 251 -10.86 -12.88 11.23
C PHE A 251 -10.12 -12.52 12.53
N ILE A 252 -9.14 -13.31 12.94
CA ILE A 252 -8.30 -12.99 14.12
C ILE A 252 -7.47 -11.72 13.89
N GLU A 253 -6.88 -11.54 12.70
CA GLU A 253 -6.15 -10.32 12.32
C GLU A 253 -7.04 -9.07 12.33
N GLN A 254 -8.30 -9.20 11.90
CA GLN A 254 -9.31 -8.15 11.99
C GLN A 254 -9.62 -7.82 13.45
N VAL A 255 -9.87 -8.81 14.31
CA VAL A 255 -10.13 -8.58 15.74
C VAL A 255 -8.94 -7.89 16.41
N MET A 256 -7.71 -8.32 16.12
CA MET A 256 -6.51 -7.66 16.66
C MET A 256 -6.36 -6.22 16.16
N SER A 257 -6.65 -5.96 14.87
CA SER A 257 -6.64 -4.61 14.31
C SER A 257 -7.72 -3.72 14.94
N PHE A 258 -8.89 -4.29 15.23
CA PHE A 258 -9.96 -3.63 15.97
C PHE A 258 -9.53 -3.27 17.40
N GLU A 259 -9.01 -4.25 18.16
CA GLU A 259 -8.56 -4.04 19.56
C GLU A 259 -7.47 -2.94 19.62
N TYR A 260 -6.52 -2.96 18.67
CA TYR A 260 -5.50 -1.92 18.55
C TYR A 260 -6.09 -0.53 18.27
N LEU A 261 -7.00 -0.42 17.29
CA LEU A 261 -7.64 0.86 16.97
C LEU A 261 -8.54 1.36 18.10
N PHE A 262 -9.21 0.45 18.81
CA PHE A 262 -10.03 0.79 19.95
C PHE A 262 -9.17 1.39 21.07
N ASP A 263 -8.01 0.79 21.39
CA ASP A 263 -7.06 1.36 22.35
C ASP A 263 -6.55 2.75 21.95
N LYS A 264 -6.38 3.00 20.64
CA LYS A 264 -6.01 4.33 20.12
C LYS A 264 -7.13 5.37 20.23
N LEU A 265 -8.39 4.95 20.12
CA LEU A 265 -9.56 5.84 20.16
C LEU A 265 -10.09 6.06 21.59
N ASP A 266 -10.04 5.03 22.44
CA ASP A 266 -10.53 5.02 23.81
C ASP A 266 -9.65 4.15 24.72
N HIS A 267 -8.44 4.65 24.97
CA HIS A 267 -7.44 3.98 25.80
C HIS A 267 -7.96 3.62 27.21
N LYS A 268 -8.81 4.48 27.80
CA LYS A 268 -9.32 4.27 29.16
C LYS A 268 -10.19 3.02 29.25
N ASN A 269 -11.10 2.85 28.30
CA ASN A 269 -11.96 1.67 28.28
C ASN A 269 -11.23 0.43 27.76
N ALA A 270 -10.31 0.56 26.80
CA ALA A 270 -9.51 -0.55 26.30
C ALA A 270 -8.64 -1.22 27.39
N GLN A 271 -8.09 -0.43 28.32
CA GLN A 271 -7.28 -0.96 29.43
C GLN A 271 -8.14 -1.48 30.61
N ASN A 272 -9.46 -1.31 30.56
CA ASN A 272 -10.36 -1.72 31.63
C ASN A 272 -10.75 -3.19 31.48
N LYS A 273 -10.26 -4.06 32.37
CA LYS A 273 -10.62 -5.49 32.40
C LYS A 273 -12.12 -5.78 32.53
N ARG A 274 -12.92 -4.82 33.01
CA ARG A 274 -14.39 -4.93 33.09
C ARG A 274 -15.11 -4.53 31.79
N TYR A 275 -14.35 -4.18 30.76
CA TYR A 275 -14.84 -3.73 29.48
C TYR A 275 -14.39 -4.73 28.40
N PRO A 276 -15.06 -5.90 28.29
CA PRO A 276 -14.65 -6.95 27.38
C PRO A 276 -14.88 -6.56 25.91
N LEU A 277 -14.27 -7.31 24.99
CA LEU A 277 -14.40 -7.14 23.53
C LEU A 277 -15.84 -6.90 23.05
N LYS A 278 -16.85 -7.56 23.63
CA LYS A 278 -18.26 -7.32 23.29
C LYS A 278 -18.65 -5.86 23.51
N MET A 279 -18.29 -5.27 24.65
CA MET A 279 -18.62 -3.87 24.97
C MET A 279 -17.85 -2.89 24.07
N GLU A 280 -16.58 -3.19 23.77
CA GLU A 280 -15.78 -2.41 22.82
C GLU A 280 -16.45 -2.37 21.44
N LEU A 281 -16.82 -3.54 20.92
CA LEU A 281 -17.52 -3.68 19.64
C LEU A 281 -18.87 -2.97 19.68
N GLU A 282 -19.66 -3.13 20.74
CA GLU A 282 -20.96 -2.46 20.88
C GLU A 282 -20.83 -0.95 20.79
N THR A 283 -19.84 -0.37 21.47
CA THR A 283 -19.62 1.07 21.48
C THR A 283 -19.24 1.58 20.09
N MET A 284 -18.33 0.91 19.40
CA MET A 284 -17.94 1.30 18.05
C MET A 284 -19.07 1.09 17.03
N PHE A 285 -19.84 0.00 17.15
CA PHE A 285 -21.01 -0.21 16.30
C PHE A 285 -22.14 0.78 16.58
N ASN A 286 -22.33 1.23 17.82
CA ASN A 286 -23.30 2.27 18.15
C ASN A 286 -22.86 3.62 17.57
N GLU A 287 -21.58 3.94 17.64
CA GLU A 287 -21.02 5.14 17.04
C GLU A 287 -21.19 5.14 15.51
N PHE A 288 -20.87 4.01 14.85
CA PHE A 288 -21.06 3.81 13.42
C PHE A 288 -22.33 3.03 13.08
N SER A 289 -23.45 3.38 13.74
CA SER A 289 -24.73 2.66 13.66
C SER A 289 -25.25 2.45 12.23
N GLN A 290 -24.85 3.33 11.30
CA GLN A 290 -25.17 3.20 9.88
C GLN A 290 -24.70 1.88 9.24
N LEU A 291 -23.62 1.27 9.75
CA LEU A 291 -23.11 -0.01 9.25
C LEU A 291 -24.13 -1.14 9.47
N LEU A 292 -25.02 -0.96 10.45
CA LEU A 292 -26.03 -1.93 10.86
C LEU A 292 -27.40 -1.72 10.22
N LEU A 293 -27.64 -0.56 9.57
CA LEU A 293 -28.95 -0.24 8.99
C LEU A 293 -29.45 -1.29 7.98
N LYS A 294 -28.52 -1.94 7.26
CA LYS A 294 -28.85 -2.99 6.28
C LYS A 294 -29.00 -4.38 6.90
N SER A 295 -28.48 -4.63 8.10
CA SER A 295 -28.35 -5.98 8.66
C SER A 295 -29.54 -6.42 9.53
N LYS A 296 -30.50 -5.52 9.84
CA LYS A 296 -31.63 -5.75 10.78
C LYS A 296 -31.19 -6.23 12.19
N LEU A 297 -29.92 -6.09 12.54
CA LEU A 297 -29.35 -6.65 13.76
C LEU A 297 -28.85 -5.54 14.67
N SER A 298 -29.06 -5.73 15.98
CA SER A 298 -28.53 -4.82 16.98
C SER A 298 -27.03 -4.97 17.12
N SER A 299 -26.38 -3.87 17.53
CA SER A 299 -24.95 -3.85 17.90
C SER A 299 -24.64 -4.92 18.94
N ASN A 300 -25.53 -5.13 19.92
CA ASN A 300 -25.38 -6.15 20.95
C ASN A 300 -25.26 -7.58 20.38
N LYS A 301 -26.16 -7.96 19.47
CA LYS A 301 -26.17 -9.30 18.90
C LYS A 301 -24.94 -9.57 18.02
N ILE A 302 -24.57 -8.61 17.18
CA ILE A 302 -23.39 -8.73 16.31
C ILE A 302 -22.11 -8.81 17.14
N SER A 303 -21.99 -7.98 18.18
CA SER A 303 -20.81 -7.96 19.05
C SER A 303 -20.65 -9.26 19.82
N ASP A 304 -21.75 -9.86 20.28
CA ASP A 304 -21.72 -11.17 20.94
C ASP A 304 -21.26 -12.27 19.97
N GLU A 305 -21.77 -12.26 18.74
CA GLU A 305 -21.39 -13.25 17.72
C GLU A 305 -19.91 -13.15 17.31
N ILE A 306 -19.37 -11.94 17.16
CA ILE A 306 -17.94 -11.73 16.86
C ILE A 306 -17.08 -12.24 18.02
N LYS A 307 -17.46 -11.91 19.26
CA LYS A 307 -16.75 -12.36 20.47
C LYS A 307 -16.76 -13.89 20.59
N GLU A 308 -17.92 -14.54 20.41
CA GLU A 308 -18.00 -16.01 20.45
C GLU A 308 -17.24 -16.66 19.29
N LEU A 309 -17.28 -16.08 18.08
CA LEU A 309 -16.50 -16.59 16.96
C LEU A 309 -14.99 -16.53 17.23
N ARG A 310 -14.48 -15.42 17.79
CA ARG A 310 -13.07 -15.29 18.23
C ARG A 310 -12.72 -16.37 19.25
N ARG A 311 -13.58 -16.56 20.26
CA ARG A 311 -13.40 -17.57 21.31
C ARG A 311 -13.31 -18.97 20.71
N ASN A 312 -14.22 -19.31 19.80
CA ASN A 312 -14.25 -20.62 19.17
C ASN A 312 -12.98 -20.90 18.33
N ILE A 313 -12.52 -19.91 17.56
CA ILE A 313 -11.27 -20.01 16.80
C ILE A 313 -10.08 -20.22 17.75
N SER A 314 -10.01 -19.43 18.83
CA SER A 314 -8.90 -19.47 19.79
C SER A 314 -8.81 -20.79 20.57
N HIS A 315 -9.94 -21.46 20.80
CA HIS A 315 -9.99 -22.78 21.44
C HIS A 315 -9.81 -23.95 20.46
N GLY A 316 -9.45 -23.68 19.19
CA GLY A 316 -9.16 -24.73 18.22
C GLY A 316 -10.40 -25.38 17.59
N TYR A 317 -11.59 -24.82 17.80
CA TYR A 317 -12.81 -25.29 17.13
C TYR A 317 -12.89 -24.90 15.65
N VAL A 318 -11.80 -24.37 15.09
CA VAL A 318 -11.69 -23.93 13.69
C VAL A 318 -12.11 -25.01 12.70
N TYR A 319 -11.73 -26.27 12.96
CA TYR A 319 -12.06 -27.41 12.08
C TYR A 319 -13.56 -27.69 11.96
N TYR A 320 -14.39 -27.15 12.85
CA TYR A 320 -15.84 -27.33 12.84
C TYR A 320 -16.59 -26.25 12.06
N TYR A 321 -15.90 -25.23 11.53
CA TYR A 321 -16.53 -24.10 10.84
C TYR A 321 -16.13 -24.01 9.37
N ASP A 322 -17.14 -23.97 8.50
CA ASP A 322 -16.97 -23.65 7.09
C ASP A 322 -17.04 -22.13 6.87
N PHE A 323 -15.90 -21.45 6.98
CA PHE A 323 -15.81 -20.00 6.74
C PHE A 323 -16.14 -19.63 5.28
N ASN A 324 -15.90 -20.55 4.34
CA ASN A 324 -16.08 -20.31 2.92
C ASN A 324 -17.52 -20.45 2.45
N ASN A 325 -18.38 -21.18 3.15
CA ASN A 325 -19.80 -21.30 2.76
C ASN A 325 -20.76 -20.68 3.78
N ASN A 326 -20.31 -20.40 5.01
CA ASN A 326 -21.16 -19.79 6.02
C ASN A 326 -21.37 -18.28 5.75
N GLN A 327 -22.53 -17.93 5.19
CA GLN A 327 -22.92 -16.55 4.90
C GLN A 327 -22.89 -15.63 6.12
N ARG A 328 -23.17 -16.17 7.32
CA ARG A 328 -23.16 -15.38 8.56
C ARG A 328 -21.74 -14.97 8.92
N ILE A 329 -20.79 -15.89 8.87
CA ILE A 329 -19.37 -15.61 9.14
C ILE A 329 -18.82 -14.63 8.10
N LYS A 330 -19.11 -14.83 6.81
CA LYS A 330 -18.73 -13.88 5.76
C LYS A 330 -19.26 -12.47 6.04
N HIS A 331 -20.51 -12.37 6.47
CA HIS A 331 -21.11 -11.10 6.83
C HIS A 331 -20.37 -10.43 7.99
N LEU A 332 -20.01 -11.18 9.05
CA LEU A 332 -19.24 -10.64 10.18
C LEU A 332 -17.85 -10.15 9.74
N ILE A 333 -17.14 -10.91 8.90
CA ILE A 333 -15.83 -10.52 8.36
C ILE A 333 -15.91 -9.22 7.56
N VAL A 334 -16.89 -9.09 6.66
CA VAL A 334 -17.09 -7.86 5.85
C VAL A 334 -17.50 -6.69 6.73
N LEU A 335 -18.35 -6.93 7.73
CA LEU A 335 -18.81 -5.89 8.64
C LEU A 335 -17.67 -5.36 9.51
N LEU A 336 -16.82 -6.26 10.02
CA LEU A 336 -15.65 -5.91 10.82
C LEU A 336 -14.62 -5.13 9.99
N ASP A 337 -14.40 -5.51 8.72
CA ASP A 337 -13.57 -4.76 7.77
C ASP A 337 -14.02 -3.30 7.64
N ARG A 338 -15.33 -3.10 7.46
CA ARG A 338 -15.94 -1.75 7.36
C ARG A 338 -15.82 -0.98 8.66
N LEU A 339 -16.05 -1.62 9.81
CA LEU A 339 -15.91 -0.98 11.12
C LEU A 339 -14.48 -0.50 11.34
N ILE A 340 -13.50 -1.37 11.11
CA ILE A 340 -12.07 -1.05 11.23
C ILE A 340 -11.70 0.13 10.33
N LYS A 341 -12.25 0.19 9.11
CA LYS A 341 -12.01 1.29 8.18
C LYS A 341 -12.60 2.61 8.66
N CYS A 342 -13.83 2.60 9.20
CA CYS A 342 -14.43 3.76 9.85
C CYS A 342 -13.61 4.24 11.05
N MET A 343 -13.18 3.32 11.91
CA MET A 343 -12.33 3.62 13.07
C MET A 343 -10.98 4.20 12.64
N SER A 344 -10.38 3.66 11.57
CA SER A 344 -9.13 4.16 11.00
C SER A 344 -9.28 5.60 10.51
N LEU A 345 -10.33 5.90 9.76
CA LEU A 345 -10.61 7.26 9.30
C LEU A 345 -10.87 8.22 10.46
N LYS A 346 -11.62 7.78 11.49
CA LYS A 346 -11.83 8.57 12.70
C LYS A 346 -10.51 8.87 13.41
N TYR A 347 -9.64 7.88 13.55
CA TYR A 347 -8.32 8.06 14.16
C TYR A 347 -7.41 9.01 13.36
N ILE A 348 -7.52 9.00 12.03
CA ILE A 348 -6.84 9.98 11.14
C ILE A 348 -7.36 11.41 11.36
N GLY A 349 -8.57 11.58 11.92
CA GLY A 349 -9.18 12.88 12.21
C GLY A 349 -10.26 13.30 11.20
N PHE A 350 -10.90 12.34 10.53
CA PHE A 350 -12.12 12.61 9.75
C PHE A 350 -13.35 12.68 10.65
N SER A 351 -14.27 13.58 10.33
CA SER A 351 -15.57 13.62 11.01
C SER A 351 -16.44 12.43 10.61
N ILE A 352 -17.45 12.13 11.43
CA ILE A 352 -18.42 11.07 11.13
C ILE A 352 -19.12 11.35 9.78
N ASP A 353 -19.49 12.61 9.52
CA ASP A 353 -20.14 13.00 8.26
C ASP A 353 -19.23 12.81 7.04
N GLU A 354 -17.93 13.13 7.15
CA GLU A 354 -16.95 12.89 6.09
C GLU A 354 -16.79 11.40 5.80
N ILE A 355 -16.73 10.58 6.85
CA ILE A 355 -16.68 9.12 6.71
C ILE A 355 -17.95 8.64 6.00
N TYR A 356 -19.11 9.16 6.39
CA TYR A 356 -20.40 8.75 5.84
C TYR A 356 -20.54 9.11 4.36
N GLU A 357 -20.12 10.32 3.98
CA GLU A 357 -20.05 10.76 2.58
C GLU A 357 -19.21 9.80 1.75
N LEU A 358 -18.04 9.40 2.27
CA LEU A 358 -17.10 8.53 1.58
C LEU A 358 -17.67 7.12 1.34
N PHE A 359 -18.41 6.56 2.31
CA PHE A 359 -19.09 5.27 2.15
C PHE A 359 -20.31 5.34 1.23
N ASN A 360 -21.09 6.42 1.29
CA ASN A 360 -22.27 6.61 0.44
C ASN A 360 -21.91 6.82 -1.03
N ASN A 361 -20.76 7.42 -1.30
CA ASN A 361 -20.23 7.58 -2.66
C ASN A 361 -19.66 6.29 -3.26
N GLY A 362 -19.71 5.16 -2.55
CA GLY A 362 -19.27 3.86 -3.03
C GLY A 362 -17.75 3.66 -3.05
N CYS A 363 -16.98 4.62 -2.52
CA CYS A 363 -15.51 4.65 -2.58
C CYS A 363 -14.84 3.59 -1.69
N MET A 364 -15.58 2.97 -0.76
CA MET A 364 -15.03 1.98 0.17
C MET A 364 -15.99 0.80 0.45
N MET A 365 -16.89 0.46 -0.50
CA MET A 365 -17.83 -0.66 -0.35
C MET A 365 -17.25 -2.05 -0.64
#